data_AF-A0A3A6I2M5-F1
#
_entry.id   AF-A0A3A6I2M5-F1
#
_cell.length_a   1.000
_cell.length_b   1.000
_cell.length_c   1.000
_cell.angle_alpha   90.00
_cell.angle_beta   90.00
_cell.angle_gamma   90.00
#
_symmetry.space_group_name_H-M   'P 1'
#
loop_
_entity.id
_entity.type
_entity.pdbx_description
1 polymer ?
#
loop_
_entity_poly.entity_id
_entity_poly.type
_entity_poly.pdbx_seq_one_letter_code
_entity_poly.pdbx_strand_id
1 'polypeptide(L)'
;MWSEGVIGIPDAKDKEKYTKCHYWVKHYDEPSETYGINGGRISKLMIKIDGETVCNYDRGWDIKPTCKEAEMALCILLENHN
;
A
#
# COMPACT_ATOMS: atom_id res chain seq x y z
N MET A 1 12.71 -3.47 -7.53
CA MET A 1 13.21 -2.37 -6.68
C MET A 1 12.39 -2.28 -5.40
N TRP A 2 12.94 -1.68 -4.34
CA TRP A 2 12.17 -1.32 -3.14
C TRP A 2 11.83 0.18 -3.20
N SER A 3 10.59 0.51 -2.83
CA SER A 3 10.12 1.89 -2.63
C SER A 3 9.48 2.00 -1.26
N GLU A 4 9.81 3.05 -0.52
CA GLU A 4 9.29 3.30 0.81
C GLU A 4 9.00 4.80 0.99
N GLY A 5 8.08 5.11 1.90
CA GLY A 5 7.71 6.49 2.18
C GLY A 5 6.47 6.63 3.04
N VAL A 6 5.85 7.81 2.97
CA VAL A 6 4.62 8.13 3.70
C VAL A 6 3.62 8.73 2.73
N ILE A 7 2.40 8.21 2.74
CA ILE A 7 1.24 8.81 2.08
C ILE A 7 0.37 9.44 3.17
N GLY A 8 0.10 10.74 3.06
CA GLY A 8 -0.86 11.44 3.91
C GLY A 8 -2.26 11.34 3.31
N ILE A 9 -3.17 10.63 3.97
CA ILE A 9 -4.58 10.55 3.56
C ILE A 9 -5.37 11.61 4.33
N PRO A 10 -5.92 12.65 3.69
CA PRO A 10 -6.64 13.71 4.38
C PRO A 10 -7.94 13.19 4.99
N ASP A 11 -8.32 13.74 6.15
CA ASP A 11 -9.62 13.48 6.75
C ASP A 11 -10.74 14.07 5.87
N ALA A 12 -11.88 13.37 5.81
CA ALA A 12 -12.97 13.75 4.93
C ALA A 12 -13.66 15.07 5.35
N LYS A 13 -13.63 15.41 6.64
CA LYS A 13 -14.28 16.58 7.22
C LYS A 13 -13.30 17.72 7.47
N ASP A 14 -12.08 17.40 7.85
CA ASP A 14 -11.03 18.36 8.17
C ASP A 14 -9.77 18.13 7.33
N LYS A 15 -9.63 18.88 6.24
CA LYS A 15 -8.52 18.71 5.28
C LYS A 15 -7.15 19.12 5.83
N GLU A 16 -7.09 19.77 6.99
CA GLU A 16 -5.81 20.05 7.67
C GLU A 16 -5.30 18.83 8.44
N LYS A 17 -6.19 17.87 8.76
CA LYS A 17 -5.85 16.60 9.36
C LYS A 17 -5.61 15.54 8.30
N TYR A 18 -4.63 14.68 8.56
CA TYR A 18 -4.32 13.56 7.69
C TYR A 18 -3.80 12.37 8.49
N THR A 19 -4.12 11.17 8.02
CA THR A 19 -3.59 9.91 8.51
C THR A 19 -2.31 9.57 7.76
N LYS A 20 -1.24 9.31 8.50
CA LYS A 20 0.06 8.95 7.93
C LYS A 20 0.13 7.45 7.68
N CYS A 21 0.12 7.07 6.42
CA CYS A 21 0.31 5.68 5.98
C CYS A 21 1.78 5.48 5.59
N HIS A 22 2.57 4.88 6.46
CA HIS A 22 3.94 4.47 6.16
C HIS A 22 3.89 3.23 5.28
N TYR A 23 4.64 3.20 4.18
CA TYR A 23 4.59 2.07 3.24
C TYR A 23 5.97 1.54 2.87
N TRP A 24 5.97 0.26 2.50
CA TRP A 24 7.08 -0.44 1.86
C TRP A 24 6.52 -1.29 0.73
N VAL A 25 7.07 -1.11 -0.48
CA VAL A 25 6.65 -1.83 -1.68
C VAL A 25 7.87 -2.45 -2.34
N LYS A 26 7.78 -3.76 -2.63
CA LYS A 26 8.72 -4.44 -3.53
C LYS A 26 8.05 -4.67 -4.87
N HIS A 27 8.49 -3.93 -5.88
CA HIS A 27 8.02 -4.07 -7.25
C HIS A 27 9.15 -4.54 -8.18
N TYR A 28 8.81 -5.05 -9.36
CA TYR A 28 9.75 -5.49 -10.38
C TYR A 28 9.50 -4.75 -11.69
N ASP A 29 10.41 -4.87 -12.65
CA ASP A 29 10.27 -4.19 -13.93
C ASP A 29 9.12 -4.78 -14.75
N GLU A 30 8.91 -6.10 -14.64
CA GLU A 30 7.85 -6.85 -15.33
C GLU A 30 6.77 -7.36 -14.37
N PRO A 31 5.50 -7.42 -14.81
CA PRO A 31 4.38 -7.94 -14.01
C PRO A 31 4.48 -9.46 -13.76
N SER A 32 3.72 -9.95 -12.78
CA SER A 32 3.67 -11.38 -12.44
C SER A 32 2.26 -11.83 -12.07
N GLU A 33 1.66 -12.71 -12.88
CA GLU A 33 0.36 -13.32 -12.57
C GLU A 33 0.37 -14.15 -11.28
N THR A 34 1.51 -14.76 -10.95
CA THR A 34 1.63 -15.64 -9.78
C THR A 34 1.85 -14.87 -8.47
N TYR A 35 2.62 -13.79 -8.52
CA TYR A 35 3.10 -13.11 -7.31
C TYR A 35 2.76 -11.62 -7.25
N GLY A 36 2.30 -11.05 -8.35
CA GLY A 36 1.90 -9.67 -8.46
C GLY A 36 0.52 -9.45 -7.86
N ILE A 37 0.35 -8.35 -7.13
CA ILE A 37 -1.00 -7.90 -6.74
C ILE A 37 -1.79 -7.64 -8.04
N ASN A 38 -2.92 -8.33 -8.21
CA ASN A 38 -3.74 -8.27 -9.42
C ASN A 38 -2.95 -8.58 -10.71
N GLY A 39 -1.95 -9.46 -10.63
CA GLY A 39 -1.07 -9.79 -11.75
C GLY A 39 -0.03 -8.72 -12.11
N GLY A 40 0.05 -7.62 -11.35
CA GLY A 40 0.96 -6.51 -11.63
C GLY A 40 2.40 -6.71 -11.16
N ARG A 41 3.15 -5.62 -11.02
CA ARG A 41 4.58 -5.62 -10.68
C ARG A 41 4.88 -5.74 -9.18
N ILE A 42 3.94 -5.42 -8.30
CA ILE A 42 4.13 -5.43 -6.85
C ILE A 42 4.05 -6.85 -6.31
N SER A 43 5.16 -7.35 -5.75
CA SER A 43 5.24 -8.68 -5.13
C SER A 43 5.13 -8.68 -3.61
N LYS A 44 5.43 -7.54 -2.98
CA LYS A 44 5.26 -7.33 -1.54
C LYS A 44 4.81 -5.91 -1.27
N LEU A 45 3.91 -5.74 -0.31
CA LEU A 45 3.43 -4.45 0.15
C LEU A 45 3.15 -4.52 1.64
N MET A 46 3.57 -3.51 2.40
CA MET A 46 3.19 -3.32 3.79
C MET A 46 2.78 -1.86 3.98
N ILE A 47 1.66 -1.63 4.65
CA ILE A 47 1.21 -0.30 5.08
C ILE A 47 1.02 -0.31 6.58
N LYS A 48 1.58 0.69 7.25
CA LYS A 48 1.42 0.93 8.68
C LYS A 48 0.80 2.29 8.97
N ILE A 49 -0.10 2.33 9.94
CA ILE A 49 -0.66 3.55 10.54
C ILE A 49 -0.33 3.49 12.02
N ASP A 50 0.29 4.56 12.55
CA ASP A 50 0.71 4.66 13.96
C ASP A 50 1.51 3.44 14.48
N GLY A 51 2.29 2.82 13.59
CA GLY A 51 3.13 1.65 13.88
C GLY A 51 2.44 0.28 13.72
N GLU A 52 1.11 0.25 13.58
CA GLU A 52 0.32 -0.96 13.37
C GLU A 52 0.22 -1.33 11.89
N THR A 53 0.37 -2.61 11.55
CA THR A 53 0.21 -3.10 10.18
C THR A 53 -1.25 -3.20 9.81
N VAL A 54 -1.71 -2.33 8.92
CA VAL A 54 -3.11 -2.22 8.46
C VAL A 54 -3.34 -2.81 7.07
N CYS A 55 -2.27 -3.17 6.36
CA CYS A 55 -2.32 -3.88 5.08
C CYS A 55 -0.97 -4.58 4.87
N ASN A 56 -1.00 -5.85 4.48
CA ASN A 56 0.20 -6.62 4.15
C ASN A 56 -0.09 -7.63 3.04
N TYR A 57 0.79 -7.64 2.05
CA TYR A 57 0.84 -8.61 0.97
C TYR A 57 2.27 -9.13 0.85
N ASP A 58 2.47 -10.44 0.92
CA ASP A 58 3.74 -11.11 0.60
C ASP A 58 3.47 -12.25 -0.37
N ARG A 59 3.28 -11.90 -1.65
CA ARG A 59 2.89 -12.82 -2.73
C ARG A 59 1.57 -13.54 -2.46
N GLY A 60 0.70 -12.86 -1.73
CA GLY A 60 -0.56 -13.33 -1.19
C GLY A 60 -1.01 -12.33 -0.12
N TRP A 61 -2.31 -12.18 0.09
CA TRP A 61 -2.82 -11.28 1.13
C TRP A 61 -2.65 -11.91 2.50
N ASP A 62 -1.75 -11.37 3.32
CA ASP A 62 -1.69 -11.70 4.75
C ASP A 62 -2.74 -10.87 5.51
N ILE A 63 -2.82 -9.57 5.19
CA ILE A 63 -3.77 -8.62 5.76
C ILE A 63 -4.30 -7.76 4.60
N LYS A 64 -5.58 -7.90 4.26
CA LYS A 64 -6.24 -6.94 3.36
C LYS A 64 -6.38 -5.58 4.08
N PRO A 65 -6.48 -4.46 3.35
CA PRO A 65 -6.68 -3.15 3.97
C PRO A 65 -7.78 -3.18 5.04
N THR A 66 -7.44 -2.77 6.26
CA THR A 66 -8.36 -2.84 7.40
C THR A 66 -9.15 -1.56 7.64
N CYS A 67 -8.77 -0.46 6.99
CA CYS A 67 -9.42 0.84 7.09
C CYS A 67 -9.41 1.60 5.75
N LYS A 68 -10.15 2.70 5.69
CA LYS A 68 -10.34 3.46 4.44
C LYS A 68 -9.05 4.11 3.96
N GLU A 69 -8.23 4.57 4.89
CA GLU A 69 -6.94 5.19 4.63
C GLU A 69 -5.96 4.16 4.03
N ALA A 70 -5.97 2.93 4.56
CA ALA A 70 -5.19 1.84 4.00
C ALA A 70 -5.66 1.45 2.58
N GLU A 71 -6.97 1.46 2.31
CA GLU A 71 -7.49 1.25 0.95
C GLU A 71 -7.02 2.33 -0.02
N MET A 72 -7.13 3.61 0.38
CA MET A 72 -6.70 4.74 -0.46
C MET A 72 -5.20 4.71 -0.71
N ALA A 73 -4.40 4.45 0.33
CA ALA A 73 -2.95 4.30 0.19
C ALA A 73 -2.59 3.13 -0.73
N LEU A 74 -3.27 1.99 -0.62
CA LEU A 74 -3.10 0.87 -1.54
C LEU A 74 -3.41 1.27 -2.99
N CYS A 75 -4.53 1.96 -3.25
CA CYS A 75 -4.85 2.42 -4.61
C CYS A 75 -3.77 3.31 -5.21
N ILE A 76 -3.24 4.26 -4.43
CA ILE A 76 -2.15 5.15 -4.88
C ILE A 76 -0.89 4.34 -5.19
N LEU A 77 -0.54 3.36 -4.35
CA LEU A 77 0.64 2.52 -4.56
C LEU A 77 0.48 1.62 -5.79
N LEU A 78 -0.73 1.13 -6.05
CA LEU A 78 -1.03 0.35 -7.26
C LEU A 78 -0.86 1.20 -8.51
N GLU A 79 -1.35 2.45 -8.52
CA GLU A 79 -1.17 3.37 -9.66
C GLU A 79 0.30 3.68 -9.94
N ASN A 80 1.12 3.83 -8.89
CA ASN A 80 2.50 4.27 -9.03
C ASN A 80 3.49 3.12 -9.32
N HIS A 81 3.22 1.91 -8.84
CA HIS A 81 4.22 0.84 -8.80
C HIS A 81 3.78 -0.47 -9.43
N ASN A 82 2.50 -0.64 -9.74
CA ASN A 82 1.99 -1.86 -10.36
C ASN A 82 2.02 -1.75 -11.88
#